data_AF-A0A223KPG9-F1
#
_entry.id   AF-A0A223KPG9-F1
#
_cell.length_a   1.000
_cell.length_b   1.000
_cell.length_c   1.000
_cell.angle_alpha   90.00
_cell.angle_beta   90.00
_cell.angle_gamma   90.00
#
_symmetry.space_group_name_H-M   'P 1'
#
loop_
_entity.id
_entity.type
_entity.pdbx_description
1 polymer ?
#
loop_
_entity_poly.entity_id
_entity_poly.type
_entity_poly.pdbx_seq_one_letter_code
_entity_poly.pdbx_strand_id
1 'polypeptide(L)'
;MVKYEKLINYISYFDNDLVECCSWTSTSKGQFAYPDYEEVFLNFIDECNSTDLIVHDYFEVLKEIDREDYEKKIAEADLHVLKAVLTHYIRAERFSEGSWDYAFKRGIFLKILYRLKELNA
;
A
#
# COMPACT_ATOMS: atom_id res chain seq x y z
N MET A 1 1.62 20.44 -12.84
CA MET A 1 0.97 19.42 -12.00
C MET A 1 2.05 18.50 -11.47
N VAL A 2 2.06 18.27 -10.17
CA VAL A 2 2.97 17.30 -9.55
C VAL A 2 2.53 15.91 -9.99
N LYS A 3 3.45 15.08 -10.49
CA LYS A 3 3.13 13.70 -10.86
C LYS A 3 2.61 13.00 -9.59
N TYR A 4 1.46 12.32 -9.68
CA TYR A 4 0.80 11.64 -8.56
C TYR A 4 0.11 12.53 -7.50
N GLU A 5 -0.22 13.78 -7.81
CA GLU A 5 -0.94 14.68 -6.89
C GLU A 5 -2.20 14.06 -6.26
N LYS A 6 -2.99 13.31 -7.05
CA LYS A 6 -4.18 12.62 -6.55
C LYS A 6 -3.85 11.56 -5.48
N LEU A 7 -2.76 10.83 -5.64
CA LEU A 7 -2.29 9.85 -4.64
C LEU A 7 -1.78 10.53 -3.38
N ILE A 8 -1.02 11.63 -3.52
CA ILE A 8 -0.49 12.40 -2.39
C ILE A 8 -1.65 12.95 -1.52
N ASN A 9 -2.80 13.25 -2.10
CA ASN A 9 -3.97 13.71 -1.35
C ASN A 9 -4.57 12.64 -0.42
N TYR A 10 -4.25 11.36 -0.60
CA TYR A 10 -4.66 10.32 0.36
C TYR A 10 -3.85 10.34 1.67
N ILE A 11 -2.76 11.11 1.78
CA ILE A 11 -1.99 11.22 3.03
C ILE A 11 -2.90 11.54 4.21
N SER A 12 -3.86 12.45 4.06
CA SER A 12 -4.79 12.83 5.15
C SER A 12 -5.72 11.69 5.58
N TYR A 13 -6.04 10.75 4.69
CA TYR A 13 -6.81 9.55 5.02
C TYR A 13 -5.97 8.57 5.86
N PHE A 14 -4.71 8.37 5.46
CA PHE A 14 -3.79 7.44 6.15
C PHE A 14 -3.16 7.99 7.43
N ASP A 15 -3.10 9.32 7.60
CA ASP A 15 -2.57 10.02 8.79
C ASP A 15 -3.65 10.18 9.89
N ASN A 16 -4.85 9.64 9.68
CA ASN A 16 -5.94 9.71 10.64
C ASN A 16 -6.03 8.41 11.45
N ASP A 17 -5.55 8.44 12.69
CA ASP A 17 -5.56 7.30 13.62
C ASP A 17 -6.96 6.77 13.98
N LEU A 18 -8.03 7.50 13.64
CA LEU A 18 -9.42 7.07 13.87
C LEU A 18 -10.00 6.24 12.71
N VAL A 19 -9.28 6.15 11.59
CA VAL A 19 -9.74 5.43 10.41
C VAL A 19 -9.24 3.99 10.46
N GLU A 20 -10.15 3.05 10.27
CA GLU A 20 -9.82 1.68 9.91
C GLU A 20 -9.94 1.51 8.38
N CYS A 21 -9.10 0.69 7.76
CA CYS A 21 -9.19 0.45 6.32
C CYS A 21 -10.23 -0.60 5.94
N CYS A 22 -10.64 -1.44 6.89
CA CYS A 22 -11.64 -2.47 6.69
C CYS A 22 -12.28 -2.86 8.01
N SER A 23 -13.50 -3.38 7.92
CA SER A 23 -14.09 -4.20 8.97
C SER A 23 -13.91 -5.67 8.64
N TRP A 24 -13.82 -6.54 9.65
CA TRP A 24 -13.76 -7.99 9.42
C TRP A 24 -15.15 -8.59 9.53
N THR A 25 -15.55 -9.36 8.52
CA THR A 25 -16.88 -9.96 8.49
C THR A 25 -17.07 -10.96 9.64
N SER A 26 -18.19 -10.82 10.35
CA SER A 26 -18.55 -11.73 11.44
C SER A 26 -19.08 -13.04 10.85
N THR A 27 -18.35 -14.12 11.07
CA THR A 27 -18.72 -15.43 10.50
C THR A 27 -19.69 -16.18 11.38
N SER A 28 -20.73 -16.75 10.77
CA SER A 28 -21.47 -17.87 11.36
C SER A 28 -20.61 -19.16 11.33
N LYS A 29 -20.95 -20.16 12.16
CA LYS A 29 -20.15 -21.40 12.32
C LYS A 29 -19.82 -22.04 10.95
N GLY A 30 -18.54 -22.02 10.58
CA GLY A 30 -17.98 -22.72 9.41
C GLY A 30 -17.49 -21.82 8.27
N GLN A 31 -17.66 -20.49 8.37
CA GLN A 31 -17.06 -19.54 7.42
C GLN A 31 -15.78 -18.93 8.00
N PHE A 32 -14.81 -18.62 7.14
CA PHE A 32 -13.62 -17.84 7.51
C PHE A 32 -13.92 -16.35 7.36
N ALA A 33 -13.44 -15.55 8.31
CA ALA A 33 -13.64 -14.10 8.29
C ALA A 33 -12.78 -13.50 7.18
N TYR A 34 -13.33 -12.52 6.48
CA TYR A 34 -12.63 -11.80 5.41
C TYR A 34 -12.79 -10.29 5.60
N PRO A 35 -11.82 -9.48 5.15
CA PRO A 35 -11.90 -8.04 5.25
C PRO A 35 -12.92 -7.46 4.26
N ASP A 36 -13.76 -6.55 4.75
CA ASP A 36 -14.62 -5.67 3.97
C ASP A 36 -14.00 -4.27 3.98
N TYR A 37 -13.31 -3.93 2.89
CA TYR A 37 -12.50 -2.72 2.77
C TYR A 37 -13.35 -1.46 2.54
N GLU A 38 -12.95 -0.37 3.20
CA GLU A 38 -13.55 0.95 3.02
C GLU A 38 -13.41 1.43 1.57
N GLU A 39 -14.47 2.07 1.05
CA GLU A 39 -14.51 2.56 -0.32
C GLU A 39 -13.35 3.53 -0.62
N VAL A 40 -12.99 4.38 0.34
CA VAL A 40 -11.86 5.32 0.20
C VAL A 40 -10.53 4.58 0.02
N PHE A 41 -10.32 3.48 0.73
CA PHE A 41 -9.13 2.65 0.58
C PHE A 41 -9.11 1.94 -0.77
N LEU A 42 -10.24 1.37 -1.20
CA LEU A 42 -10.35 0.75 -2.52
C LEU A 42 -10.08 1.75 -3.65
N ASN A 43 -10.59 2.99 -3.53
CA ASN A 43 -10.27 4.07 -4.47
C ASN A 43 -8.77 4.40 -4.53
N PHE A 44 -8.06 4.33 -3.39
CA PHE A 44 -6.60 4.47 -3.36
C PHE A 44 -5.91 3.33 -4.12
N ILE A 45 -6.34 2.09 -3.92
CA ILE A 45 -5.80 0.92 -4.64
C ILE A 45 -6.02 1.06 -6.15
N ASP A 46 -7.21 1.46 -6.58
CA ASP A 46 -7.54 1.66 -8.00
C ASP A 46 -6.70 2.78 -8.60
N GLU A 47 -6.48 3.87 -7.87
CA GLU A 47 -5.60 4.96 -8.30
C GLU A 47 -4.13 4.50 -8.42
N CYS A 48 -3.63 3.67 -7.50
CA CYS A 48 -2.30 3.07 -7.67
C CYS A 48 -2.23 2.26 -8.98
N ASN A 49 -3.24 1.42 -9.25
CA ASN A 49 -3.30 0.58 -10.44
C ASN A 49 -3.50 1.35 -11.76
N SER A 50 -4.06 2.56 -11.71
CA SER A 50 -4.26 3.41 -12.89
C SER A 50 -3.02 4.21 -13.30
N THR A 51 -1.96 4.19 -12.48
CA THR A 51 -0.71 4.93 -12.69
C THR A 51 0.44 4.03 -13.14
N ASP A 52 1.59 4.63 -13.47
CA ASP A 52 2.84 3.91 -13.77
C ASP A 52 3.58 3.45 -12.50
N LEU A 53 2.93 3.45 -11.31
CA LEU A 53 3.54 3.01 -10.06
C LEU A 53 3.61 1.49 -9.91
N ILE A 54 2.73 0.75 -10.59
CA ILE A 54 2.73 -0.71 -10.55
C ILE A 54 3.73 -1.25 -11.58
N VAL A 55 4.77 -1.95 -11.10
CA VAL A 55 5.85 -2.47 -11.94
C VAL A 55 5.79 -4.01 -12.03
N HIS A 56 5.89 -4.55 -13.24
CA HIS A 56 5.71 -6.00 -13.46
C HIS A 56 6.84 -6.84 -12.89
N ASP A 57 8.06 -6.33 -12.98
CA ASP A 57 9.34 -6.95 -12.58
C ASP A 57 9.76 -6.62 -11.15
N TYR A 58 8.81 -6.20 -10.29
CA TYR A 58 9.08 -5.81 -8.89
C TYR A 58 9.87 -6.87 -8.09
N PHE A 59 9.73 -8.16 -8.40
CA PHE A 59 10.52 -9.21 -7.77
C PHE A 59 12.03 -9.07 -8.06
N GLU A 60 12.41 -8.70 -9.28
CA GLU A 60 13.81 -8.51 -9.66
C GLU A 60 14.40 -7.26 -9.01
N VAL A 61 13.58 -6.21 -8.86
CA VAL A 61 13.98 -4.96 -8.18
C VAL A 61 14.25 -5.22 -6.69
N LEU A 62 13.45 -6.10 -6.08
CA LEU A 62 13.51 -6.38 -4.64
C LEU A 62 14.37 -7.60 -4.29
N LYS A 63 14.96 -8.29 -5.25
CA LYS A 63 15.63 -9.59 -5.03
C LYS A 63 16.77 -9.57 -4.02
N GLU A 64 17.46 -8.43 -3.90
CA GLU A 64 18.59 -8.23 -2.98
C GLU A 64 18.16 -7.58 -1.65
N ILE A 65 16.86 -7.39 -1.45
CA ILE A 65 16.30 -6.80 -0.23
C ILE A 65 15.47 -7.88 0.46
N ASP A 66 15.80 -8.18 1.71
CA ASP A 66 14.98 -9.09 2.50
C ASP A 66 13.58 -8.49 2.70
N ARG A 67 12.54 -9.34 2.59
CA ARG A 67 11.14 -8.89 2.72
C ARG A 67 10.88 -8.16 4.05
N GLU A 68 11.55 -8.58 5.12
CA GLU A 68 11.45 -7.98 6.46
C GLU A 68 11.98 -6.53 6.50
N ASP A 69 12.82 -6.16 5.53
CA ASP A 69 13.44 -4.85 5.42
C ASP A 69 12.74 -3.90 4.43
N TYR A 70 11.72 -4.37 3.70
CA TYR A 70 10.99 -3.53 2.72
C TYR A 70 10.49 -2.22 3.33
N GLU A 71 9.89 -2.30 4.52
CA GLU A 71 9.43 -1.11 5.23
C GLU A 71 10.57 -0.16 5.59
N LYS A 72 11.68 -0.70 6.11
CA LYS A 72 12.84 0.10 6.52
C LYS A 72 13.45 0.82 5.32
N LYS A 73 13.38 0.19 4.14
CA LYS A 73 13.91 0.74 2.89
C LYS A 73 13.06 1.84 2.28
N ILE A 74 11.80 2.03 2.69
CA ILE A 74 10.93 3.07 2.13
C ILE A 74 11.56 4.46 2.22
N ALA A 75 12.13 4.81 3.37
CA ALA A 75 12.70 6.15 3.60
C ALA A 75 13.89 6.48 2.68
N GLU A 76 14.66 5.47 2.28
CA GLU A 76 15.86 5.62 1.45
C GLU A 76 15.60 5.28 -0.03
N ALA A 77 14.46 4.66 -0.35
CA ALA A 77 14.15 4.17 -1.67
C ALA A 77 14.18 5.29 -2.71
N ASP A 78 14.81 5.02 -3.86
CA ASP A 78 14.55 5.80 -5.08
C ASP A 78 13.17 5.46 -5.64
N LEU A 79 12.76 6.16 -6.70
CA LEU A 79 11.43 5.95 -7.28
C LEU A 79 11.23 4.52 -7.80
N HIS A 80 12.27 3.86 -8.30
CA HIS A 80 12.17 2.52 -8.86
C HIS A 80 11.95 1.47 -7.76
N VAL A 81 12.73 1.53 -6.69
CA VAL A 81 12.56 0.68 -5.50
C VAL A 81 11.23 0.97 -4.83
N LEU A 82 10.84 2.24 -4.68
CA LEU A 82 9.57 2.62 -4.06
C LEU A 82 8.36 2.03 -4.82
N LYS A 83 8.38 2.10 -6.15
CA LYS A 83 7.36 1.46 -7.01
C LYS A 83 7.30 -0.05 -6.81
N ALA A 84 8.45 -0.71 -6.69
CA ALA A 84 8.51 -2.15 -6.47
C ALA A 84 7.96 -2.54 -5.08
N VAL A 85 8.34 -1.80 -4.02
CA VAL A 85 7.80 -1.99 -2.66
C VAL A 85 6.29 -1.76 -2.64
N LEU A 86 5.81 -0.67 -3.24
CA LEU A 86 4.36 -0.41 -3.36
C LEU A 86 3.66 -1.56 -4.09
N THR A 87 4.21 -2.02 -5.23
CA THR A 87 3.65 -3.13 -5.99
C THR A 87 3.55 -4.40 -5.15
N HIS A 88 4.56 -4.68 -4.31
CA HIS A 88 4.54 -5.82 -3.39
C HIS A 88 3.32 -5.75 -2.46
N TYR A 89 3.11 -4.61 -1.78
CA TYR A 89 1.97 -4.44 -0.86
C TYR A 89 0.62 -4.42 -1.58
N ILE A 90 0.51 -3.78 -2.74
CA ILE A 90 -0.72 -3.78 -3.55
C ILE A 90 -1.10 -5.19 -3.98
N ARG A 91 -0.13 -6.03 -4.37
CA ARG A 91 -0.40 -7.39 -4.84
C ARG A 91 -0.52 -8.43 -3.71
N ALA A 92 -0.07 -8.12 -2.49
CA ALA A 92 -0.06 -9.05 -1.36
C ALA A 92 -1.45 -9.62 -1.04
N GLU A 93 -2.52 -8.81 -1.18
CA GLU A 93 -3.90 -9.23 -0.92
C GLU A 93 -4.36 -10.40 -1.80
N ARG A 94 -3.77 -10.56 -3.00
CA ARG A 94 -4.08 -11.68 -3.91
C ARG A 94 -3.60 -13.04 -3.37
N PHE A 95 -2.70 -13.02 -2.38
CA PHE A 95 -2.04 -14.22 -1.85
C PHE A 95 -2.39 -14.47 -0.39
N SER A 96 -2.77 -13.43 0.36
CA SER A 96 -3.16 -13.54 1.76
C SER A 96 -4.18 -12.45 2.09
N GLU A 97 -5.40 -12.88 2.40
CA GLU A 97 -6.48 -11.98 2.86
C GLU A 97 -6.02 -11.20 4.09
N GLY A 98 -6.34 -9.90 4.13
CA GLY A 98 -5.96 -8.99 5.21
C GLY A 98 -4.53 -8.43 5.10
N SER A 99 -3.80 -8.70 4.01
CA SER A 99 -2.47 -8.13 3.79
C SER A 99 -2.51 -6.61 3.68
N TRP A 100 -3.56 -6.06 3.06
CA TRP A 100 -3.77 -4.62 3.00
C TRP A 100 -4.07 -4.01 4.37
N ASP A 101 -4.84 -4.70 5.21
CA ASP A 101 -5.13 -4.27 6.58
C ASP A 101 -3.86 -4.25 7.44
N TYR A 102 -3.05 -5.30 7.31
CA TYR A 102 -1.74 -5.36 7.92
C TYR A 102 -0.83 -4.19 7.50
N ALA A 103 -0.74 -3.92 6.19
CA ALA A 103 0.08 -2.83 5.66
C ALA A 103 -0.44 -1.45 6.10
N PHE A 104 -1.77 -1.27 6.12
CA PHE A 104 -2.43 -0.06 6.61
C PHE A 104 -2.08 0.21 8.07
N LYS A 105 -2.32 -0.76 8.96
CA LYS A 105 -2.07 -0.65 10.41
C LYS A 105 -0.59 -0.40 10.76
N ARG A 106 0.34 -0.81 9.90
CA ARG A 106 1.78 -0.54 10.07
C ARG A 106 2.23 0.81 9.47
N GLY A 107 1.30 1.57 8.89
CA GLY A 107 1.58 2.87 8.25
C GLY A 107 2.43 2.73 6.99
N ILE A 108 2.44 1.55 6.34
CA ILE A 108 3.27 1.30 5.16
C ILE A 108 2.86 2.22 4.01
N PHE A 109 1.56 2.27 3.69
CA PHE A 109 1.06 3.12 2.62
C PHE A 109 1.33 4.60 2.89
N LEU A 110 1.19 5.05 4.15
CA LEU A 110 1.53 6.42 4.56
C LEU A 110 3.00 6.74 4.32
N LYS A 111 3.92 5.85 4.75
CA LYS A 111 5.37 5.99 4.52
C LYS A 111 5.68 6.06 3.02
N ILE A 112 5.04 5.23 2.21
CA ILE A 112 5.20 5.25 0.75
C ILE A 112 4.73 6.58 0.17
N LEU A 113 3.57 7.09 0.59
CA LEU A 113 3.01 8.35 0.09
C LEU A 113 3.88 9.55 0.46
N TYR A 114 4.42 9.60 1.67
CA TYR A 114 5.39 10.65 2.05
C TYR A 114 6.66 10.58 1.21
N ARG A 115 7.23 9.38 1.04
CA ARG A 115 8.42 9.22 0.19
C ARG A 115 8.13 9.59 -1.27
N LEU A 116 6.96 9.22 -1.78
CA LEU A 116 6.52 9.58 -3.12
C LEU A 116 6.41 11.09 -3.26
N LYS A 117 5.88 11.79 -2.26
CA LYS A 117 5.81 13.25 -2.23
C LYS A 117 7.20 13.89 -2.26
N GLU A 118 8.16 13.39 -1.49
CA GLU A 118 9.55 13.88 -1.49
C GLU A 118 10.23 13.73 -2.86
N LEU A 119 10.01 12.59 -3.53
CA LEU A 119 10.61 12.29 -4.84
C LEU A 119 9.96 13.06 -6.02
N ASN A 120 8.78 13.67 -5.80
CA ASN A 120 8.06 14.45 -6.82
C ASN A 120 7.97 15.95 -6.50
N ALA A 121 8.60 16.39 -5.40
CA ALA A 121 8.76 17.80 -5.04
C ALA A 121 9.88 18.45 -5.86
#